data_AF-A0A1Q7DDQ8-F1
#
_entry.id   AF-A0A1Q7DDQ8-F1
#
_cell.length_a   1.000
_cell.length_b   1.000
_cell.length_c   1.000
_cell.angle_alpha   90.00
_cell.angle_beta   90.00
_cell.angle_gamma   90.00
#
_symmetry.space_group_name_H-M   'P 1'
#
loop_
_entity.id
_entity.type
_entity.pdbx_description
1 polymer ?
#
loop_
_entity_poly.entity_id
_entity_poly.type
_entity_poly.pdbx_seq_one_letter_code
_entity_poly.pdbx_strand_id
1 'polypeptide(L)'
;MERLTELRENGTMRWSGEQRAWVAELDDVVSALAHDGFEEYKREIARCGHDRAPAGGVWQGLNSKTGAVASAIWVRAETPLVFLDIDGETVRGDV
;
A
#
# COMPACT_ATOMS: atom_id res chain seq x y z
N MET A 1 -7.23 -4.10 10.53
CA MET A 1 -5.89 -3.46 10.52
C MET A 1 -4.87 -4.30 11.28
N GLU A 2 -5.19 -5.55 11.62
CA GLU A 2 -4.28 -6.40 12.40
C GLU A 2 -3.13 -6.87 11.52
N ARG A 3 -3.39 -7.25 10.26
CA ARG A 3 -2.33 -7.73 9.34
C ARG A 3 -1.35 -6.65 8.93
N LEU A 4 -1.82 -5.42 8.71
CA LEU A 4 -0.91 -4.30 8.47
C LEU A 4 -0.02 -4.03 9.71
N THR A 5 -0.54 -4.28 10.91
CA THR A 5 0.25 -4.15 12.14
C THR A 5 1.31 -5.25 12.23
N GLU A 6 0.96 -6.50 11.92
CA GLU A 6 1.92 -7.60 11.86
C GLU A 6 3.06 -7.36 10.85
N LEU A 7 2.75 -6.81 9.67
CA LEU A 7 3.78 -6.42 8.69
C LEU A 7 4.74 -5.36 9.25
N ARG A 8 4.25 -4.48 10.12
CA ARG A 8 5.11 -3.49 10.81
C ARG A 8 5.98 -4.16 11.86
N GLU A 9 5.38 -5.01 12.69
CA GLU A 9 6.07 -5.68 13.80
C GLU A 9 7.14 -6.66 13.32
N ASN A 10 6.91 -7.36 12.21
CA ASN A 10 7.88 -8.28 11.62
C ASN A 10 8.91 -7.58 10.71
N GLY A 11 8.79 -6.27 10.50
CA GLY A 11 9.72 -5.45 9.73
C GLY A 11 9.53 -5.48 8.21
N THR A 12 8.54 -6.19 7.68
CA THR A 12 8.23 -6.24 6.25
C THR A 12 7.69 -4.91 5.73
N MET A 13 7.06 -4.11 6.60
CA MET A 13 6.55 -2.78 6.31
C MET A 13 7.12 -1.75 7.29
N ARG A 14 8.06 -0.92 6.83
CA ARG A 14 8.77 0.05 7.68
C ARG A 14 8.43 1.48 7.29
N TRP A 15 8.12 2.32 8.26
CA TRP A 15 7.90 3.74 7.99
C TRP A 15 9.20 4.45 7.66
N SER A 16 9.19 5.23 6.57
CA SER A 16 10.25 6.15 6.21
C SER A 16 9.78 7.58 6.44
N GLY A 17 10.27 8.23 7.50
CA GLY A 17 9.92 9.61 7.80
C GLY A 17 10.40 10.62 6.75
N GLU A 18 11.53 10.34 6.09
CA GLU A 18 12.09 11.16 5.01
C GLU A 18 11.18 11.13 3.78
N GLN A 19 10.80 9.93 3.33
CA GLN A 19 9.94 9.74 2.15
C GLN A 19 8.45 9.93 2.45
N ARG A 20 8.09 10.01 3.74
CA ARG A 20 6.70 10.01 4.25
C ARG A 20 5.87 8.87 3.65
N ALA A 21 6.49 7.70 3.59
CA ALA A 21 5.96 6.51 2.92
C ALA A 21 6.35 5.25 3.69
N TRP A 22 5.67 4.16 3.37
CA TRP A 22 6.05 2.83 3.80
C TRP A 22 7.05 2.22 2.85
N VAL A 23 8.13 1.70 3.39
CA VAL A 23 9.03 0.79 2.70
C VAL A 23 8.43 -0.62 2.82
N ALA A 24 7.84 -1.12 1.73
CA ALA A 24 7.18 -2.42 1.67
C ALA A 24 6.90 -2.82 0.21
N GLU A 25 6.77 -4.12 -0.05
CA GLU A 25 6.20 -4.60 -1.32
C GLU A 25 4.70 -4.34 -1.36
N LEU A 26 4.18 -3.91 -2.52
CA LEU A 26 2.74 -3.64 -2.67
C LEU A 26 1.89 -4.88 -2.40
N ASP A 27 2.32 -6.04 -2.90
CA ASP A 27 1.51 -7.26 -2.82
C ASP A 27 1.36 -7.76 -1.36
N ASP A 28 2.34 -7.49 -0.49
CA ASP A 28 2.23 -7.76 0.94
C ASP A 28 1.19 -6.83 1.60
N VAL A 29 1.24 -5.54 1.26
CA VAL A 29 0.27 -4.53 1.75
C VAL A 29 -1.14 -4.87 1.29
N VAL A 30 -1.33 -5.21 0.01
CA VAL A 30 -2.63 -5.59 -0.56
C VAL A 30 -3.14 -6.88 0.08
N SER A 31 -2.28 -7.87 0.29
CA SER A 31 -2.66 -9.13 0.95
C SER A 31 -3.10 -8.90 2.40
N ALA A 32 -2.41 -8.02 3.12
CA ALA A 32 -2.81 -7.62 4.48
C ALA A 32 -4.17 -6.91 4.49
N LEU A 33 -4.40 -5.98 3.56
CA LEU A 33 -5.68 -5.28 3.41
C LEU A 33 -6.80 -6.24 3.02
N ALA A 34 -6.55 -7.20 2.13
CA ALA A 34 -7.52 -8.22 1.75
C ALA A 34 -7.95 -9.09 2.95
N HIS A 35 -7.00 -9.47 3.80
CA HIS A 35 -7.31 -10.19 5.04
C HIS A 35 -8.13 -9.35 6.02
N ASP A 36 -7.93 -8.03 6.05
CA ASP A 36 -8.74 -7.09 6.82
C ASP A 36 -10.12 -6.79 6.19
N GLY A 37 -10.45 -7.44 5.06
CA GLY A 37 -11.76 -7.39 4.43
C GLY A 37 -11.90 -6.36 3.31
N PHE A 38 -10.80 -5.77 2.83
CA PHE A 38 -10.81 -4.90 1.64
C PHE A 38 -10.73 -5.73 0.36
N GLU A 39 -11.75 -5.68 -0.48
CA GLU A 39 -11.74 -6.32 -1.78
C GLU A 39 -11.20 -5.35 -2.84
N GLU A 40 -10.29 -5.79 -3.70
CA GLU A 40 -9.77 -4.96 -4.80
C GLU A 40 -10.93 -4.54 -5.73
N TYR A 41 -11.13 -3.24 -5.89
CA TYR A 41 -12.07 -2.71 -6.88
C TYR A 41 -11.37 -1.98 -8.04
N LYS A 42 -10.13 -1.54 -7.85
CA LYS A 42 -9.35 -0.85 -8.88
C LYS A 42 -7.85 -1.14 -8.73
N ARG A 43 -7.19 -1.42 -9.85
CA ARG A 43 -5.73 -1.47 -9.95
C ARG A 43 -5.26 -0.88 -11.28
N GLU A 44 -4.40 0.13 -11.21
CA GLU A 44 -3.76 0.74 -12.37
C GLU A 44 -2.25 0.67 -12.23
N ILE A 45 -1.57 0.36 -13.34
CA ILE A 45 -0.12 0.17 -13.38
C ILE A 45 0.49 1.22 -14.31
N ALA A 46 1.34 2.08 -13.76
CA ALA A 46 2.19 2.99 -14.51
C ALA A 46 3.44 2.25 -15.00
N ARG A 47 3.83 2.47 -16.26
CA ARG A 47 5.01 1.84 -16.87
C ARG A 47 5.96 2.92 -17.39
N CYS A 48 7.27 2.69 -17.25
CA CYS A 48 8.29 3.57 -17.85
C CYS A 48 8.62 3.10 -19.28
N GLY A 49 8.78 4.07 -20.19
CA GLY A 49 8.76 3.85 -21.64
C GLY A 49 9.90 3.02 -22.24
N HIS A 50 11.07 2.94 -21.57
CA HIS A 50 12.21 2.20 -22.12
C HIS A 50 12.06 0.68 -21.93
N ASP A 51 11.71 0.24 -20.72
CA ASP A 51 11.70 -1.19 -20.37
C ASP A 51 10.29 -1.79 -20.25
N ARG A 52 9.23 -0.96 -20.37
CA ARG A 52 7.82 -1.32 -20.09
C ARG A 52 7.59 -1.96 -18.71
N ALA A 53 8.61 -1.97 -17.85
CA ALA A 53 8.49 -2.46 -16.50
C ALA A 53 7.52 -1.58 -15.69
N PRO A 54 6.70 -2.18 -14.81
CA PRO A 54 5.85 -1.43 -13.89
C PRO A 54 6.70 -0.47 -13.04
N ALA A 55 6.57 0.85 -13.25
CA ALA A 55 7.31 1.87 -12.52
C ALA A 55 6.59 2.32 -11.24
N GLY A 56 5.31 1.98 -11.12
CA GLY A 56 4.46 2.35 -10.02
C GLY A 56 3.01 2.06 -10.37
N GLY A 57 2.10 2.55 -9.55
CA GLY A 57 0.68 2.44 -9.81
C GLY A 57 -0.17 2.81 -8.62
N VAL A 58 -1.46 2.57 -8.77
CA VAL A 58 -2.43 2.72 -7.70
C VAL A 58 -3.23 1.43 -7.58
N TRP A 59 -3.49 1.05 -6.36
CA TRP A 59 -4.45 0.03 -5.97
C TRP A 59 -5.49 0.66 -5.08
N GLN A 60 -6.75 0.29 -5.22
CA GLN A 60 -7.79 0.68 -4.30
C GLN A 60 -8.69 -0.51 -3.97
N GLY A 61 -9.06 -0.63 -2.69
CA GLY A 61 -9.92 -1.67 -2.16
C GLY A 61 -11.08 -1.10 -1.36
N LEU A 62 -12.22 -1.79 -1.40
CA LEU A 62 -13.46 -1.44 -0.71
C LEU A 62 -13.76 -2.51 0.33
N ASN A 63 -13.97 -2.11 1.58
CA ASN A 63 -14.54 -2.98 2.58
C ASN A 63 -16.07 -2.83 2.54
N SER A 64 -16.76 -3.76 1.89
CA SER A 64 -18.20 -3.71 1.69
C SER A 64 -19.03 -3.77 2.99
N LYS A 65 -18.43 -4.25 4.09
CA LYS A 65 -19.09 -4.32 5.40
C LYS A 65 -19.09 -2.98 6.12
N THR A 66 -18.02 -2.20 6.00
CA THR A 66 -17.86 -0.91 6.69
C THR A 66 -18.09 0.29 5.80
N GLY A 67 -18.00 0.11 4.47
CA GLY A 67 -17.97 1.19 3.48
C GLY A 67 -16.62 1.87 3.33
N ALA A 68 -15.59 1.42 4.06
CA ALA A 68 -14.27 2.05 4.04
C ALA A 68 -13.53 1.77 2.72
N VAL A 69 -12.75 2.75 2.27
CA VAL A 69 -11.92 2.66 1.07
C VAL A 69 -10.45 2.77 1.46
N ALA A 70 -9.64 1.79 1.06
CA ALA A 70 -8.20 1.84 1.17
C ALA A 70 -7.60 2.19 -0.21
N SER A 71 -6.68 3.15 -0.25
CA SER A 71 -5.90 3.48 -1.45
C SER A 71 -4.41 3.28 -1.19
N ALA A 72 -3.74 2.52 -2.05
CA ALA A 72 -2.30 2.33 -2.02
C ALA A 72 -1.67 2.82 -3.33
N ILE A 73 -0.86 3.87 -3.26
CA ILE A 73 -0.01 4.29 -4.37
C ILE A 73 1.36 3.69 -4.13
N TRP A 74 1.93 3.05 -5.15
CA TRP A 74 3.27 2.46 -5.04
C TRP A 74 4.18 2.96 -6.13
N VAL A 75 5.47 3.02 -5.81
CA VAL A 75 6.53 3.45 -6.72
C VAL A 75 7.66 2.43 -6.65
N ARG A 76 8.11 1.98 -7.82
CA ARG A 76 9.35 1.21 -7.93
C ARG A 76 10.53 2.16 -7.70
N ALA A 77 11.34 1.85 -6.71
CA ALA A 77 12.63 2.48 -6.46
C ALA A 77 13.63 1.42 -5.99
N GLU A 78 14.87 1.80 -5.69
CA GLU A 78 15.86 0.89 -5.08
C GLU A 78 15.32 0.23 -3.81
N THR A 79 14.47 0.97 -3.08
CA THR A 79 13.65 0.47 -2.00
C THR A 79 12.19 0.76 -2.33
N PRO A 80 11.32 -0.26 -2.49
CA PRO A 80 9.92 -0.06 -2.85
C PRO A 80 9.20 0.85 -1.84
N LEU A 81 8.43 1.82 -2.36
CA LEU A 81 7.67 2.76 -1.54
C LEU A 81 6.17 2.60 -1.78
N VAL A 82 5.40 2.61 -0.70
CA VAL A 82 3.94 2.55 -0.68
C VAL A 82 3.39 3.71 0.16
N PHE A 83 2.50 4.49 -0.43
CA PHE A 83 1.70 5.51 0.23
C PHE A 83 0.31 4.95 0.45
N LEU A 84 -0.11 4.87 1.71
CA LEU A 84 -1.36 4.23 2.10
C LEU A 84 -2.30 5.24 2.75
N ASP A 85 -3.54 5.20 2.29
CA ASP A 85 -4.67 5.99 2.75
C ASP A 85 -5.84 5.05 3.08
N ILE A 86 -6.57 5.33 4.16
CA ILE A 86 -7.89 4.74 4.43
C ILE A 86 -8.87 5.89 4.70
N ASP A 87 -9.94 5.97 3.92
CA ASP A 87 -11.00 7.00 4.03
C ASP A 87 -10.49 8.46 3.96
N GLY A 88 -9.42 8.70 3.20
CA GLY A 88 -8.74 9.99 3.08
C GLY A 88 -7.64 10.21 4.11
N GLU A 89 -7.53 9.34 5.12
CA GLU A 89 -6.56 9.48 6.21
C GLU A 89 -5.29 8.69 5.92
N THR A 90 -4.15 9.40 5.91
CA THR A 90 -2.85 8.77 5.66
C THR A 90 -2.51 7.80 6.79
N VAL A 91 -2.28 6.54 6.45
CA VAL A 91 -1.77 5.55 7.39
C VAL A 91 -0.29 5.82 7.59
N ARG A 92 0.08 6.36 8.75
CA ARG A 92 1.47 6.65 9.13
C ARG A 92 1.99 5.58 10.06
N GLY A 93 3.31 5.40 10.07
CA GLY A 93 3.98 4.65 11.12
C GLY A 93 4.33 5.59 12.25
N ASP A 94 3.32 5.98 13.02
CA ASP A 94 3.61 6.73 14.23
C ASP A 94 4.31 5.81 15.25
N VAL A 95 5.33 6.43 15.87
CA VAL A 95 6.41 5.96 16.73
C VAL A 95 5.91 5.46 18.09
#